data_AF-A0A259SCE7-F1
#
_entry.id   AF-A0A259SCE7-F1
#
_cell.length_a   1.000
_cell.length_b   1.000
_cell.length_c   1.000
_cell.angle_alpha   90.00
_cell.angle_beta   90.00
_cell.angle_gamma   90.00
#
_symmetry.space_group_name_H-M   'P 1'
#
loop_
_entity.id
_entity.type
_entity.pdbx_description
1 polymer ?
#
loop_
_entity_poly.entity_id
_entity_poly.type
_entity_poly.pdbx_seq_one_letter_code
_entity_poly.pdbx_strand_id
1 'polypeptide(L)'
;MLQRRSHVAPSAAQSELATALAALRTEIDAPTGFPPEALAEAASATAPAPELDLRDIAFATLDPAGSMDLDQAFQIERSGSGYTVRYAIADVPSFVTPGGALDAAARARGETLYAADGTIPLHPPVLSE
;
A
#
# COMPACT_ATOMS: atom_id res chain seq x y z
N MET A 1 26.62 25.67 -28.16
CA MET A 1 26.73 24.18 -28.13
C MET A 1 25.33 23.61 -28.31
N LEU A 2 25.10 22.79 -29.34
CA LEU A 2 23.81 22.11 -29.55
C LEU A 2 23.60 21.09 -28.41
N GLN A 3 22.55 21.26 -27.61
CA GLN A 3 22.07 20.22 -26.71
C GLN A 3 21.54 19.06 -27.55
N ARG A 4 22.33 17.97 -27.69
CA ARG A 4 21.78 16.69 -28.12
C ARG A 4 20.92 16.15 -26.99
N ARG A 5 19.60 16.23 -27.13
CA ARG A 5 18.68 15.46 -26.29
C ARG A 5 18.68 14.03 -26.80
N SER A 6 19.07 13.09 -25.95
CA SER A 6 18.97 11.66 -26.24
C SER A 6 17.49 11.30 -26.37
N HIS A 7 17.02 10.98 -27.57
CA HIS A 7 15.73 10.33 -27.75
C HIS A 7 15.93 8.84 -27.55
N VAL A 8 15.52 8.34 -26.38
CA VAL A 8 15.39 6.90 -26.15
C VAL A 8 14.09 6.48 -26.84
N ALA A 9 14.21 5.73 -27.93
CA ALA A 9 13.05 5.11 -28.57
C ALA A 9 12.46 4.05 -27.62
N PRO A 10 11.12 3.90 -27.54
CA PRO A 10 10.51 2.80 -26.79
C PRO A 10 11.05 1.47 -27.32
N SER A 11 11.53 0.60 -26.43
CA SER A 11 12.05 -0.69 -26.90
C SER A 11 10.89 -1.62 -27.27
N ALA A 12 11.05 -2.41 -28.33
CA ALA A 12 10.05 -3.41 -28.72
C ALA A 12 9.78 -4.39 -27.56
N ALA A 13 10.83 -4.79 -26.84
CA ALA A 13 10.74 -5.64 -25.66
C ALA A 13 9.92 -5.02 -24.52
N GLN A 14 10.03 -3.70 -24.28
CA GLN A 14 9.18 -3.00 -23.30
C GLN A 14 7.71 -3.02 -23.71
N SER A 15 7.43 -2.91 -25.02
CA SER A 15 6.06 -2.93 -25.54
C SER A 15 5.44 -4.33 -25.47
N GLU A 16 6.22 -5.38 -25.76
CA GLU A 16 5.81 -6.78 -25.60
C GLU A 16 5.54 -7.10 -24.12
N LEU A 17 6.42 -6.69 -23.21
CA LEU A 17 6.21 -6.87 -21.77
C LEU A 17 4.95 -6.16 -21.28
N ALA A 18 4.75 -4.90 -21.67
CA ALA A 18 3.54 -4.15 -21.29
C ALA A 18 2.27 -4.83 -21.80
N THR A 19 2.29 -5.35 -23.04
CA THR A 19 1.17 -6.11 -23.61
C THR A 19 0.91 -7.40 -22.83
N ALA A 20 1.95 -8.13 -22.45
CA ALA A 20 1.83 -9.36 -21.67
C ALA A 20 1.27 -9.11 -20.26
N LEU A 21 1.73 -8.05 -19.58
CA LEU A 21 1.23 -7.67 -18.26
C LEU A 21 -0.23 -7.20 -18.32
N ALA A 22 -0.61 -6.47 -19.37
CA ALA A 22 -2.01 -6.09 -19.59
C ALA A 22 -2.90 -7.33 -19.83
N ALA A 23 -2.46 -8.29 -20.64
CA ALA A 23 -3.19 -9.53 -20.89
C ALA A 23 -3.35 -10.35 -19.60
N LEU A 24 -2.29 -10.48 -18.80
CA LEU A 24 -2.32 -11.20 -17.53
C LEU A 24 -3.35 -10.62 -16.55
N ARG A 25 -3.44 -9.29 -16.45
CA ARG A 25 -4.46 -8.62 -15.60
C ARG A 25 -5.88 -8.99 -16.02
N THR A 26 -6.15 -9.08 -17.32
CA THR A 26 -7.45 -9.52 -17.83
C THR A 26 -7.70 -11.00 -17.55
N GLU A 27 -6.68 -11.85 -17.72
CA GLU A 27 -6.78 -13.30 -17.50
C GLU A 27 -7.13 -13.65 -16.05
N ILE A 28 -6.54 -12.93 -15.09
CA ILE A 28 -6.77 -13.17 -13.65
C ILE A 28 -7.96 -12.38 -13.08
N ASP A 29 -8.70 -11.66 -13.93
CA ASP A 29 -9.78 -10.75 -13.53
C ASP A 29 -9.33 -9.74 -12.46
N ALA A 30 -8.16 -9.13 -12.68
CA ALA A 30 -7.55 -8.21 -11.72
C ALA A 30 -8.45 -6.98 -11.51
N PRO A 31 -8.69 -6.55 -10.24
CA PRO A 31 -9.53 -5.40 -9.95
C PRO A 31 -9.02 -4.10 -10.58
N THR A 32 -9.81 -3.45 -11.42
CA THR A 32 -9.39 -2.27 -12.22
C THR A 32 -9.69 -0.91 -11.56
N GLY A 33 -10.39 -0.88 -10.41
CA GLY A 33 -10.71 0.35 -9.69
C GLY A 33 -11.57 0.13 -8.45
N PHE A 34 -11.83 1.18 -7.67
CA PHE A 34 -12.72 1.12 -6.51
C PHE A 34 -14.11 1.64 -6.89
N PRO A 35 -15.19 1.04 -6.36
CA PRO A 35 -16.53 1.61 -6.47
C PRO A 35 -16.59 3.04 -5.90
N PRO A 36 -17.38 3.96 -6.48
CA PRO A 36 -17.50 5.34 -5.97
C PRO A 36 -17.86 5.43 -4.49
N GLU A 37 -18.72 4.53 -4.01
CA GLU A 37 -19.12 4.41 -2.61
C GLU A 37 -17.95 4.04 -1.69
N ALA A 38 -17.05 3.14 -2.12
CA ALA A 38 -15.86 2.77 -1.36
C ALA A 38 -14.85 3.93 -1.28
N LEU A 39 -14.72 4.69 -2.37
CA LEU A 39 -13.89 5.91 -2.38
C LEU A 39 -14.45 6.99 -1.45
N ALA A 40 -15.77 7.17 -1.44
CA ALA A 40 -16.43 8.11 -0.54
C ALA A 40 -16.27 7.72 0.93
N GLU A 41 -16.45 6.43 1.26
CA GLU A 41 -16.19 5.91 2.61
C GLU A 41 -14.74 6.17 3.02
N ALA A 42 -13.76 5.79 2.19
CA ALA A 42 -12.34 5.99 2.47
C ALA A 42 -11.97 7.47 2.68
N ALA A 43 -12.49 8.37 1.85
CA ALA A 43 -12.21 9.81 1.97
C ALA A 43 -12.80 10.47 3.23
N SER A 44 -13.84 9.86 3.81
CA SER A 44 -14.51 10.35 5.03
C SER A 44 -14.14 9.57 6.29
N ALA A 45 -13.29 8.55 6.16
CA ALA A 45 -12.96 7.64 7.24
C ALA A 45 -12.25 8.36 8.38
N THR A 46 -12.67 8.04 9.61
CA THR A 46 -12.04 8.52 10.84
C THR A 46 -11.91 7.37 11.81
N ALA A 47 -10.71 7.15 12.34
CA ALA A 47 -10.47 6.17 13.39
C ALA A 47 -10.61 6.81 14.79
N PRO A 48 -11.09 6.06 15.80
CA PRO A 48 -11.02 6.50 17.18
C PRO A 48 -9.56 6.65 17.62
N ALA A 49 -9.29 7.59 18.52
CA ALA A 49 -7.97 7.70 19.12
C ALA A 49 -7.69 6.45 19.99
N PRO A 50 -6.50 5.84 19.87
CA PRO A 50 -6.14 4.71 20.71
C PRO A 50 -6.02 5.15 22.18
N GLU A 51 -6.45 4.28 23.09
CA GLU A 51 -6.36 4.54 24.54
C GLU A 51 -4.91 4.56 25.03
N LEU A 52 -4.03 3.79 24.38
CA LEU A 52 -2.63 3.65 24.74
C LEU A 52 -1.77 4.64 23.93
N ASP A 53 -1.17 5.61 24.61
CA ASP A 53 -0.21 6.54 24.02
C ASP A 53 1.23 6.01 24.16
N LEU A 54 1.87 5.71 23.03
CA LEU A 54 3.27 5.25 22.96
C LEU A 54 4.15 6.19 22.13
N ARG A 55 3.74 7.45 21.94
CA ARG A 55 4.49 8.40 21.09
C ARG A 55 5.91 8.72 21.59
N ASP A 56 6.18 8.47 22.88
CA ASP A 56 7.52 8.62 23.46
C ASP A 56 8.50 7.50 23.06
N ILE A 57 8.01 6.41 22.45
CA ILE A 57 8.85 5.31 21.98
C ILE A 57 9.38 5.66 20.58
N ALA A 58 10.70 5.63 20.45
CA ALA A 58 11.40 5.86 19.18
C ALA A 58 11.29 4.64 18.25
N PHE A 59 10.10 4.41 17.69
CA PHE A 59 9.88 3.43 16.65
C PHE A 59 10.63 3.83 15.36
N ALA A 60 11.08 2.81 14.62
CA ALA A 60 11.65 2.94 13.28
C ALA A 60 10.94 1.99 12.31
N THR A 61 10.94 2.32 11.03
CA THR A 61 10.52 1.42 9.96
C THR A 61 11.74 0.97 9.15
N LEU A 62 11.64 -0.13 8.41
CA LEU A 62 12.72 -0.64 7.57
C LEU A 62 12.11 -1.17 6.27
N ASP A 63 12.16 -0.33 5.24
CA ASP A 63 11.41 -0.54 4.01
C ASP A 63 12.28 -0.24 2.77
N PRO A 64 11.91 -0.77 1.59
CA PRO A 64 12.53 -0.37 0.33
C PRO A 64 12.50 1.14 0.10
N ALA A 65 13.50 1.64 -0.63
CA ALA A 65 13.52 3.04 -1.03
C ALA A 65 12.31 3.36 -1.92
N GLY A 66 11.51 4.34 -1.51
CA GLY A 66 10.30 4.76 -2.24
C GLY A 66 9.02 4.03 -1.84
N SER A 67 9.05 3.16 -0.82
CA SER A 67 7.84 2.63 -0.20
C SER A 67 6.96 3.76 0.36
N MET A 68 5.66 3.67 0.08
CA MET A 68 4.64 4.61 0.54
C MET A 68 3.67 3.95 1.54
N ASP A 69 3.56 2.64 1.49
CA ASP A 69 2.65 1.78 2.25
C ASP A 69 3.29 1.24 3.54
N LEU A 70 3.77 2.15 4.39
CA LEU A 70 4.43 1.78 5.64
C LEU A 70 3.40 1.28 6.67
N ASP A 71 3.28 -0.03 6.82
CA ASP A 71 2.28 -0.69 7.69
C ASP A 71 2.83 -1.14 9.04
N GLN A 72 4.12 -0.96 9.28
CA GLN A 72 4.80 -1.48 10.46
C GLN A 72 5.93 -0.59 10.96
N ALA A 73 6.09 -0.57 12.28
CA ALA A 73 7.21 0.07 12.95
C ALA A 73 7.70 -0.82 14.10
N PHE A 74 9.00 -0.81 14.37
CA PHE A 74 9.59 -1.59 15.43
C PHE A 74 10.55 -0.78 16.30
N GLN A 75 10.70 -1.23 17.53
CA GLN A 75 11.70 -0.73 18.47
C GLN A 75 12.27 -1.91 19.25
N ILE A 76 13.58 -1.87 19.48
CA ILE A 76 14.29 -2.86 20.28
C ILE A 76 15.13 -2.17 21.35
N GLU A 77 15.03 -2.64 22.58
CA GLU A 77 15.88 -2.20 23.69
C GLU A 77 16.39 -3.39 24.52
N ARG A 78 17.54 -3.20 25.17
CA ARG A 78 18.02 -4.16 26.16
C ARG A 78 17.10 -4.16 27.37
N SER A 79 16.81 -5.36 27.87
CA SER A 79 16.04 -5.58 29.09
C SER A 79 16.70 -6.69 29.90
N GLY A 80 17.49 -6.31 30.91
CA GLY A 80 18.31 -7.25 31.69
C GLY A 80 19.28 -8.04 30.82
N SER A 81 19.21 -9.37 30.90
CA SER A 81 19.99 -10.29 30.05
C SER A 81 19.40 -10.50 28.65
N GLY A 82 18.23 -9.93 28.36
CA GLY A 82 17.51 -10.07 27.10
C GLY A 82 17.17 -8.75 26.43
N TYR A 83 16.08 -8.77 25.65
CA TYR A 83 15.58 -7.62 24.90
C TYR A 83 14.07 -7.53 25.01
N THR A 84 13.56 -6.30 24.98
CA THR A 84 12.16 -6.03 24.69
C THR A 84 12.08 -5.61 23.22
N VAL A 85 11.25 -6.31 22.46
CA VAL A 85 10.91 -5.96 21.08
C VAL A 85 9.48 -5.48 21.06
N ARG A 86 9.26 -4.27 20.56
CA ARG A 86 7.94 -3.71 20.32
C ARG A 86 7.71 -3.65 18.82
N TYR A 87 6.55 -4.10 18.37
CA TYR A 87 6.13 -4.08 16.98
C TYR A 87 4.76 -3.40 16.93
N ALA A 88 4.67 -2.34 16.15
CA ALA A 88 3.45 -1.58 15.91
C ALA A 88 3.01 -1.85 14.48
N ILE A 89 1.74 -2.22 14.30
CA ILE A 89 1.11 -2.45 13.00
C ILE A 89 0.08 -1.33 12.78
N ALA A 90 -0.02 -0.82 11.56
CA ALA A 90 -1.05 0.13 11.17
C ALA A 90 -2.45 -0.48 11.39
N ASP A 91 -3.28 0.21 12.16
CA ASP A 91 -4.67 -0.21 12.43
C ASP A 91 -5.61 0.27 11.31
N VAL A 92 -5.36 -0.17 10.08
CA VAL A 92 -6.22 0.13 8.93
C VAL A 92 -7.69 -0.28 9.16
N PRO A 93 -8.00 -1.44 9.80
CA PRO A 93 -9.38 -1.82 10.08
C PRO A 93 -10.16 -0.79 10.89
N SER A 94 -9.52 0.01 11.74
CA SER A 94 -10.19 1.09 12.50
C SER A 94 -10.80 2.19 11.62
N PHE A 95 -10.36 2.31 10.37
CA PHE A 95 -10.90 3.24 9.38
C PHE A 95 -11.99 2.63 8.50
N VAL A 96 -12.20 1.31 8.59
CA VAL A 96 -13.11 0.57 7.70
C VAL A 96 -14.38 0.20 8.46
N THR A 97 -15.53 0.63 7.93
CA THR A 97 -16.84 0.23 8.50
C THR A 97 -17.16 -1.21 8.12
N PRO A 98 -17.35 -2.14 9.09
CA PRO A 98 -17.69 -3.52 8.77
C PRO A 98 -19.00 -3.63 7.99
N GLY A 99 -18.99 -4.37 6.89
CA GLY A 99 -20.14 -4.50 5.98
C GLY A 99 -20.36 -3.29 5.05
N GLY A 100 -19.55 -2.24 5.16
CA GLY A 100 -19.58 -1.08 4.27
C GLY A 100 -19.05 -1.38 2.87
N ALA A 101 -19.13 -0.38 1.99
CA ALA A 101 -18.67 -0.52 0.61
C ALA A 101 -17.15 -0.71 0.50
N LEU A 102 -16.39 -0.02 1.34
CA LEU A 102 -14.94 -0.17 1.41
C LEU A 102 -14.53 -1.57 1.89
N ASP A 103 -15.20 -2.09 2.92
CA ASP A 103 -14.99 -3.46 3.41
C ASP A 103 -15.32 -4.50 2.33
N ALA A 104 -16.45 -4.35 1.64
CA ALA A 104 -16.82 -5.24 0.54
C ALA A 104 -15.79 -5.22 -0.60
N ALA A 105 -15.30 -4.02 -0.98
CA ALA A 105 -14.27 -3.87 -2.00
C ALA A 105 -12.93 -4.49 -1.57
N ALA A 106 -12.50 -4.27 -0.32
CA ALA A 106 -11.28 -4.87 0.22
C ALA A 106 -11.38 -6.40 0.27
N ARG A 107 -12.51 -6.96 0.71
CA ARG A 107 -12.75 -8.42 0.70
C ARG A 107 -12.79 -9.03 -0.69
N ALA A 108 -13.31 -8.31 -1.67
CA ALA A 108 -13.29 -8.76 -3.08
C ALA A 108 -11.87 -8.73 -3.66
N ARG A 109 -11.03 -7.76 -3.26
CA ARG A 109 -9.63 -7.63 -3.70
C ARG A 109 -8.72 -8.65 -3.02
N GLY A 110 -8.88 -8.88 -1.71
CA GLY A 110 -8.12 -9.83 -0.89
C GLY A 110 -6.68 -9.44 -0.59
N GLU A 111 -5.97 -8.86 -1.57
CA GLU A 111 -4.56 -8.48 -1.45
C GLU A 111 -4.20 -7.26 -2.30
N THR A 112 -3.00 -6.73 -2.08
CA THR A 112 -2.35 -5.80 -3.01
C THR A 112 -1.53 -6.60 -4.01
N LEU A 113 -1.74 -6.39 -5.31
CA LEU A 113 -0.98 -7.04 -6.37
C LEU A 113 0.15 -6.13 -6.84
N TYR A 114 1.40 -6.58 -6.72
CA TYR A 114 2.57 -5.86 -7.21
C TYR A 114 3.06 -6.47 -8.53
N ALA A 115 3.15 -5.65 -9.57
CA ALA A 115 3.68 -6.01 -10.87
C ALA A 115 4.85 -5.09 -11.27
N ALA A 116 5.61 -5.49 -12.29
CA ALA A 116 6.78 -4.73 -12.73
C ALA A 116 6.47 -3.32 -13.25
N ASP A 117 5.22 -3.07 -13.65
CA ASP A 117 4.72 -1.81 -14.21
C ASP A 117 3.71 -1.10 -13.29
N GLY A 118 3.55 -1.55 -12.04
CA GLY A 118 2.74 -0.86 -11.03
C GLY A 118 2.05 -1.79 -10.04
N THR A 119 1.18 -1.20 -9.23
CA THR A 119 0.50 -1.86 -8.12
C THR A 119 -1.01 -1.74 -8.26
N ILE A 120 -1.75 -2.80 -7.88
CA ILE A 120 -3.20 -2.77 -7.70
C ILE A 120 -3.45 -2.86 -6.18
N PRO A 121 -3.77 -1.75 -5.51
CA PRO A 121 -3.80 -1.71 -4.05
C PRO A 121 -5.04 -2.38 -3.47
N LEU A 122 -4.90 -2.96 -2.28
CA LEU A 122 -6.02 -3.51 -1.50
C LEU A 122 -7.00 -2.42 -1.06
N HIS A 123 -6.47 -1.28 -0.60
CA HIS A 123 -7.23 -0.12 -0.13
C HIS A 123 -7.01 1.09 -1.05
N PRO A 124 -7.91 2.09 -1.06
CA PRO A 124 -7.68 3.34 -1.76
C PRO A 124 -6.43 4.06 -1.23
N PRO A 125 -5.66 4.78 -2.08
CA PRO A 125 -4.42 5.46 -1.68
C PRO A 125 -4.54 6.35 -0.45
N VAL A 126 -5.68 7.02 -0.24
CA VAL A 126 -5.92 7.87 0.94
C VAL A 126 -5.82 7.13 2.29
N LEU A 127 -5.88 5.80 2.29
CA LEU A 127 -5.72 4.95 3.47
C LEU A 127 -4.45 4.11 3.46
N SER A 128 -3.75 4.01 2.32
CA SER A 128 -2.62 3.09 2.13
C SER A 128 -1.29 3.78 1.79
N GLU A 129 -1.27 5.09 1.58
CA GLU A 129 -0.09 5.93 1.32
C GLU A 129 -0.09 7.16 2.23
#